data_AF-A0A3D2FWG7-F1
#
_entry.id   AF-A0A3D2FWG7-F1
#
_cell.length_a   1.000
_cell.length_b   1.000
_cell.length_c   1.000
_cell.angle_alpha   90.00
_cell.angle_beta   90.00
_cell.angle_gamma   90.00
#
_symmetry.space_group_name_H-M   'P 1'
#
loop_
_entity.id
_entity.type
_entity.pdbx_description
1 polymer ?
#
loop_
_entity_poly.entity_id
_entity_poly.type
_entity_poly.pdbx_seq_one_letter_code
_entity_poly.pdbx_strand_id
1 'polypeptide(L)' 'VCWLRGRAGHFTGKQHFGFEAAAWYWHFVDVVWLFLFAAVYWWGG' A
#
# COMPACT_ATOMS: atom_id res chain seq x y z
N VAL A 1 3.48 10.69 -8.04
CA VAL A 1 3.75 10.00 -9.33
C VAL A 1 2.56 9.13 -9.79
N CYS A 2 1.95 8.29 -8.95
CA CYS A 2 0.78 7.47 -9.35
C CYS A 2 -0.50 8.30 -9.60
N TRP A 3 -0.77 9.33 -8.79
CA TRP A 3 -1.95 10.22 -8.94
C TRP A 3 -1.99 10.98 -10.28
N LEU A 4 -0.83 11.46 -10.74
CA LEU A 4 -0.71 12.21 -12.00
C LEU A 4 -0.90 11.31 -13.23
N ARG A 5 -0.48 10.04 -13.16
CA ARG A 5 -0.64 9.05 -14.25
C ARG A 5 -2.08 8.52 -14.34
N GLY A 6 -2.79 8.49 -13.20
CA GLY A 6 -4.24 8.20 -13.10
C GLY A 6 -5.08 9.19 -13.89
N ARG A 7 -4.80 10.48 -13.70
CA ARG A 7 -5.56 11.58 -14.32
C ARG A 7 -5.30 11.76 -15.82
N ALA A 8 -4.22 11.18 -16.35
CA ALA A 8 -3.83 11.24 -17.75
C ALA A 8 -4.41 10.09 -18.61
N GLY A 9 -5.31 9.26 -18.07
CA GLY A 9 -6.03 8.23 -18.84
C GLY A 9 -5.20 6.99 -19.21
N HIS A 10 -3.99 6.83 -18.66
CA HIS A 10 -3.10 5.70 -18.96
C HIS A 10 -3.43 4.39 -18.21
N PHE A 11 -4.48 4.38 -17.38
CA PHE A 11 -4.96 3.18 -16.69
C PHE A 11 -6.26 2.69 -17.33
N THR A 12 -6.15 2.11 -18.53
CA THR A 12 -7.24 1.34 -19.15
C THR A 12 -7.46 0.05 -18.36
N GLY A 13 -8.71 -0.39 -18.21
CA GLY A 13 -9.27 -1.59 -17.51
C GLY A 13 -8.40 -2.87 -17.33
N LYS A 14 -7.33 -3.02 -18.11
CA LYS A 14 -6.42 -4.18 -18.19
C LYS A 14 -4.99 -3.93 -17.69
N GLN A 15 -4.55 -2.70 -17.45
CA GLN A 15 -3.17 -2.37 -17.04
C GLN A 15 -3.09 -1.72 -15.64
N HIS A 16 -3.87 -2.25 -14.70
CA HIS A 16 -3.90 -1.82 -13.30
C HIS A 16 -2.97 -2.62 -12.40
N PHE A 17 -2.34 -3.68 -12.91
CA PHE A 17 -1.53 -4.60 -12.12
C PHE A 17 -0.41 -3.89 -11.34
N GLY A 18 0.22 -2.86 -11.91
CA GLY A 18 1.22 -2.06 -11.20
C GLY A 18 0.65 -1.21 -10.07
N PHE A 19 -0.60 -0.74 -10.19
CA PHE A 19 -1.31 -0.03 -9.13
C PHE A 19 -1.81 -0.99 -8.05
N GLU A 20 -2.34 -2.13 -8.47
CA GLU A 20 -2.79 -3.20 -7.59
C GLU A 20 -1.63 -3.77 -6.77
N ALA A 21 -0.49 -4.06 -7.39
CA ALA A 21 0.73 -4.50 -6.69
C ALA A 21 1.23 -3.45 -5.68
N ALA A 22 1.14 -2.16 -6.00
CA ALA A 22 1.50 -1.09 -5.07
C ALA A 22 0.52 -1.01 -3.88
N ALA A 23 -0.79 -1.20 -4.12
CA ALA A 23 -1.79 -1.26 -3.06
C ALA A 23 -1.56 -2.47 -2.14
N TRP A 24 -1.30 -3.66 -2.71
CA TRP A 24 -0.95 -4.86 -1.94
C TRP A 24 0.30 -4.67 -1.08
N TYR A 25 1.36 -4.07 -1.64
CA TYR A 25 2.58 -3.78 -0.87
C TYR A 25 2.31 -2.80 0.27
N TRP A 26 1.55 -1.74 0.01
CA TRP A 26 1.22 -0.74 1.02
C TRP A 26 0.40 -1.35 2.16
N HIS A 27 -0.60 -2.17 1.84
CA HIS A 27 -1.38 -2.91 2.83
C HIS A 27 -0.54 -3.92 3.64
N PHE A 28 0.44 -4.59 3.02
CA PHE A 28 1.35 -5.49 3.74
C PHE A 28 2.19 -4.73 4.78
N VAL A 29 2.77 -3.59 4.37
CA VAL A 29 3.57 -2.74 5.26
C VAL A 29 2.73 -2.22 6.42
N ASP A 30 1.49 -1.80 6.17
CA ASP A 30 0.56 -1.29 7.18
C ASP A 30 0.25 -2.34 8.26
N VAL A 31 -0.09 -3.57 7.85
CA VAL A 31 -0.38 -4.67 8.78
C VAL A 31 0.84 -5.01 9.63
N VAL A 32 2.03 -5.15 9.03
CA VAL A 32 3.28 -5.42 9.76
C VAL A 32 3.58 -4.31 10.77
N TRP A 33 3.38 -3.05 10.38
CA TRP A 33 3.62 -1.91 11.24
C TRP A 33 2.68 -1.91 12.46
N LEU A 34 1.40 -2.22 12.28
CA LEU A 34 0.44 -2.31 13.40
C LEU A 34 0.81 -3.42 14.39
N PHE A 35 1.22 -4.59 13.91
CA PHE A 35 1.68 -5.68 14.77
C PHE A 35 2.96 -5.30 15.52
N LEU A 36 3.93 -4.68 14.84
CA LEU A 36 5.18 -4.22 15.48
C LEU A 36 4.89 -3.13 16.52
N PHE A 37 4.03 -2.18 16.19
CA PHE A 37 3.64 -1.10 17.08
C PHE A 37 2.98 -1.65 18.36
N ALA A 38 2.01 -2.55 18.22
CA ALA A 38 1.40 -3.21 19.37
C ALA A 38 2.43 -4.02 20.19
N ALA A 39 3.29 -4.82 19.54
CA ALA A 39 4.29 -5.62 20.24
C ALA A 39 5.30 -4.77 21.02
N VAL A 40 5.76 -3.65 20.46
CA VAL A 40 6.80 -2.80 21.07
C VAL A 40 6.22 -1.84 22.10
N TYR A 41 5.14 -1.14 21.76
CA TYR A 41 4.62 -0.03 22.57
C TYR A 41 3.51 -0.45 23.54
N TRP A 42 2.78 -1.53 23.25
CA TRP A 42 1.72 -2.02 24.13
C TRP A 42 2.20 -3.17 25.02
N TRP A 43 3.03 -4.08 24.48
CA TRP A 43 3.48 -5.27 25.21
C TRP A 43 4.95 -5.20 25.68
N GLY A 44 5.79 -4.41 25.01
CA GLY A 44 7.20 -4.23 25.35
C GLY A 44 7.50 -3.11 26.34
N GLY A 45 6.47 -2.40 26.80
CA GLY A 45 6.52 -1.42 27.90
C GLY A 45 6.24 -2.04 29.26
#